data_AF-A0A147IKM5-F1
#
_entry.id   AF-A0A147IKM5-F1
#
_cell.length_a   1.000
_cell.length_b   1.000
_cell.length_c   1.000
_cell.angle_alpha   90.00
_cell.angle_beta   90.00
_cell.angle_gamma   90.00
#
_symmetry.space_group_name_H-M   'P 1'
#
loop_
_entity.id
_entity.type
_entity.pdbx_description
1 polymer ?
#
loop_
_entity_poly.entity_id
_entity_poly.type
_entity_poly.pdbx_seq_one_letter_code
_entity_poly.pdbx_strand_id
1 'polypeptide(L)' 'MGHIKDPAERYQQFMLELHDMLADASDYGYSPEGCQMLAQARLAFMDEFEAHYPGYGKGRAVWR' A
#
# COMPACT_ATOMS: atom_id res chain seq x y z
N MET A 1 5.97 -10.11 24.67
CA MET A 1 6.14 -11.09 23.59
C MET A 1 5.64 -10.43 22.31
N GLY A 2 6.56 -9.93 21.46
CA GLY A 2 6.19 -9.11 20.30
C GLY A 2 5.30 -9.90 19.35
N HIS A 3 4.11 -9.38 19.06
CA HIS A 3 3.19 -9.98 18.11
C HIS A 3 3.92 -10.18 16.77
N ILE A 4 4.10 -11.42 16.36
CA ILE A 4 4.36 -11.72 14.95
C ILE A 4 3.10 -11.25 14.23
N LYS A 5 3.11 -10.00 13.74
CA LYS A 5 2.05 -9.51 12.85
C LYS A 5 2.01 -10.47 11.67
N ASP A 6 0.82 -10.97 11.38
CA ASP A 6 0.53 -11.79 10.19
C ASP A 6 1.27 -11.17 9.00
N PRO A 7 2.10 -11.92 8.25
CA PRO A 7 2.79 -11.39 7.07
C PRO A 7 1.85 -10.58 6.16
N ALA A 8 0.61 -11.03 5.96
CA ALA A 8 -0.35 -10.30 5.16
C ALA A 8 -0.80 -8.96 5.79
N GLU A 9 -0.86 -8.86 7.13
CA GLU A 9 -1.14 -7.60 7.84
C GLU A 9 0.02 -6.61 7.69
N ARG A 10 1.27 -7.09 7.68
CA ARG A 10 2.44 -6.24 7.44
C ARG A 10 2.47 -5.70 6.01
N TYR A 11 2.13 -6.53 5.03
CA TYR A 11 2.01 -6.09 3.64
C TYR A 11 0.87 -5.08 3.49
N GLN A 12 -0.29 -5.31 4.14
CA GLN A 12 -1.39 -4.34 4.14
C GLN A 12 -0.97 -2.99 4.77
N GLN A 13 -0.25 -3.01 5.89
CA GLN A 13 0.27 -1.79 6.52
C GLN A 13 1.22 -1.03 5.59
N PHE A 14 2.16 -1.73 4.94
CA PHE A 14 3.05 -1.14 3.95
C PHE A 14 2.27 -0.47 2.79
N MET A 15 1.20 -1.10 2.31
CA MET A 15 0.36 -0.53 1.24
C MET A 15 -0.38 0.75 1.66
N LEU A 16 -0.80 0.84 2.94
CA LEU A 16 -1.42 2.04 3.49
C LEU A 16 -0.39 3.18 3.64
N GLU A 17 0.79 2.88 4.18
CA GLU A 17 1.88 3.86 4.31
C GLU A 17 2.32 4.42 2.96
N LEU A 18 2.35 3.59 1.91
CA LEU A 18 2.66 4.04 0.55
C LEU A 18 1.56 4.92 -0.06
N HIS A 19 0.29 4.65 0.25
CA HIS A 19 -0.82 5.50 -0.14
C HIS A 19 -0.71 6.88 0.51
N ASP A 20 -0.46 6.92 1.81
CA ASP A 20 -0.31 8.17 2.56
C ASP A 20 0.89 8.97 2.08
N MET A 21 2.02 8.30 1.78
CA MET A 21 3.20 8.94 1.18
C MET A 21 2.90 9.58 -0.18
N LEU A 22 2.09 8.94 -1.02
CA LEU A 22 1.69 9.50 -2.31
C LEU A 22 0.78 10.74 -2.12
N ALA A 23 -0.13 10.70 -1.15
CA ALA A 23 -0.98 11.83 -0.81
C ALA A 23 -0.13 13.03 -0.31
N ASP A 24 0.78 12.77 0.63
CA ASP A 24 1.72 13.78 1.14
C ASP A 24 2.61 14.34 0.03
N ALA A 25 3.12 13.50 -0.89
CA ALA A 25 3.94 13.95 -2.01
C ALA A 25 3.17 14.91 -2.93
N SER A 26 1.90 14.62 -3.18
CA SER A 26 1.00 15.49 -3.94
C SER A 26 0.74 16.81 -3.19
N ASP A 27 0.42 16.74 -1.90
CA ASP A 27 0.06 17.91 -1.08
C ASP A 27 1.24 18.86 -0.84
N TYR A 28 2.45 18.31 -0.70
CA TYR A 28 3.68 19.09 -0.57
C TYR A 28 4.17 19.66 -1.91
N GLY A 29 3.53 19.31 -3.02
CA GLY A 29 3.87 19.84 -4.35
C GLY A 29 5.17 19.28 -4.91
N TYR A 30 5.49 18.01 -4.61
CA TYR A 30 6.58 17.32 -5.30
C TYR A 30 6.28 17.21 -6.81
N SER A 31 7.33 16.92 -7.60
CA SER A 31 7.19 16.90 -9.05
C SER A 31 6.14 15.87 -9.51
N PRO A 32 5.35 16.18 -10.56
CA PRO A 32 4.37 15.24 -11.11
C PRO A 32 4.98 13.89 -11.48
N GLU A 33 6.21 13.90 -11.99
CA GLU A 33 6.95 12.68 -12.35
C GLU A 33 7.25 11.83 -11.11
N GLY A 34 7.62 12.45 -9.98
CA GLY A 34 7.85 11.75 -8.72
C GLY A 34 6.57 11.12 -8.16
N CYS A 35 5.47 11.86 -8.18
CA CYS A 35 4.15 11.34 -7.78
C CYS A 35 3.70 10.19 -8.69
N GLN A 36 3.95 10.28 -10.00
CA GLN A 36 3.63 9.22 -10.95
C GLN A 36 4.45 7.95 -10.69
N MET A 37 5.73 8.07 -10.36
CA MET A 37 6.56 6.92 -9.99
C MET A 37 6.04 6.22 -8.73
N LEU A 38 5.65 6.99 -7.70
CA LEU A 38 5.05 6.43 -6.48
C LEU A 38 3.71 5.74 -6.76
N ALA A 39 2.86 6.33 -7.60
CA ALA A 39 1.60 5.72 -8.01
C ALA A 39 1.81 4.39 -8.76
N GLN A 40 2.80 4.32 -9.65
CA GLN A 40 3.15 3.09 -10.35
C GLN A 40 3.68 2.01 -9.40
N ALA A 41 4.57 2.37 -8.48
CA ALA A 41 5.07 1.45 -7.47
C ALA A 41 3.94 0.89 -6.60
N ARG A 42 2.99 1.75 -6.21
CA ARG A 42 1.81 1.33 -5.44
C ARG A 42 0.98 0.28 -6.19
N LEU A 43 0.71 0.47 -7.48
CA LEU A 43 -0.02 -0.51 -8.27
C LEU A 43 0.72 -1.85 -8.38
N ALA A 44 2.03 -1.82 -8.65
CA ALA A 44 2.85 -3.02 -8.72
C ALA A 44 2.82 -3.82 -7.40
N PHE A 45 2.92 -3.14 -6.27
CA PHE A 45 2.86 -3.81 -4.97
C PHE A 45 1.46 -4.34 -4.62
N MET A 46 0.38 -3.70 -5.09
CA MET A 46 -0.99 -4.25 -4.96
C MET A 46 -1.13 -5.57 -5.72
N ASP A 47 -0.62 -5.61 -6.96
CA ASP A 47 -0.68 -6.82 -7.79
C ASP A 47 0.15 -7.95 -7.19
N GLU A 48 1.36 -7.65 -6.70
CA GLU A 48 2.18 -8.62 -5.96
C GLU A 48 1.48 -9.11 -4.69
N PHE A 49 0.85 -8.21 -3.93
CA PHE A 49 0.13 -8.58 -2.72
C PHE A 49 -1.03 -9.53 -3.01
N GLU A 50 -1.88 -9.22 -4.00
CA GLU A 50 -3.00 -10.10 -4.38
C GLU A 50 -2.49 -11.45 -4.91
N ALA A 51 -1.35 -11.49 -5.60
CA ALA A 51 -0.74 -12.75 -6.04
C ALA A 51 -0.24 -13.61 -4.87
N HIS A 52 0.33 -13.00 -3.82
CA HIS A 52 0.80 -13.70 -2.64
C HIS A 52 -0.34 -14.07 -1.66
N TYR A 53 -1.38 -13.25 -1.59
CA TYR A 53 -2.48 -13.36 -0.63
C TYR A 53 -3.85 -13.18 -1.31
N PRO A 54 -4.24 -14.09 -2.22
CA PRO A 54 -5.44 -13.92 -3.03
C PRO A 54 -6.70 -13.82 -2.16
N GLY A 55 -7.49 -12.77 -2.37
CA GLY A 55 -8.72 -12.51 -1.61
C GLY A 55 -8.52 -12.08 -0.16
N TYR A 56 -7.29 -11.76 0.26
CA TYR A 56 -7.02 -11.18 1.57
C TYR A 56 -7.67 -9.79 1.66
N GLY A 57 -8.84 -9.73 2.29
CA GLY A 57 -9.67 -8.51 2.36
C GLY A 57 -11.13 -8.69 1.93
N LYS A 58 -11.50 -9.79 1.23
CA LYS A 58 -12.90 -10.06 0.80
C LYS A 58 -13.92 -10.25 1.94
N GLY A 59 -13.48 -10.23 3.19
CA GLY A 59 -14.34 -10.13 4.39
C GLY A 59 -13.82 -9.15 5.45
N ARG A 60 -12.75 -8.40 5.15
CA ARG A 60 -12.14 -7.37 6.00
C ARG A 60 -12.17 -6.06 5.22
N ALA A 61 -13.36 -5.52 5.06
CA ALA A 61 -13.55 -4.18 4.50
C ALA A 61 -12.81 -3.17 5.38
N VAL A 62 -11.64 -2.69 4.97
CA VAL A 62 -11.25 -1.26 5.04
C VAL A 62 -10.14 -1.03 4.01
N TRP A 63 -10.52 -0.72 2.77
CA TRP A 63 -9.74 0.21 1.97
C TRP A 63 -10.57 1.50 2.01
N ARG A 64 -10.24 2.39 2.95
CA ARG A 64 -10.80 3.73 3.06
C ARG A 64 -9.66 4.72 2.92
#